data_AF-A0A957IV19-F1
#
_entry.id   AF-A0A957IV19-F1
#
_cell.length_a   1.000
_cell.length_b   1.000
_cell.length_c   1.000
_cell.angle_alpha   90.00
_cell.angle_beta   90.00
_cell.angle_gamma   90.00
#
_symmetry.space_group_name_H-M   'P 1'
#
loop_
_entity.id
_entity.type
_entity.pdbx_description
1 polymer ?
#
loop_
_entity_poly.entity_id
_entity_poly.type
_entity_poly.pdbx_seq_one_letter_code
_entity_poly.pdbx_strand_id
1 'polypeptide(L)'
;MKWMIFAGLFALLLAACTSQRGSVEPAAELPTPVPAKPALHLPDLGAAPEIENEVWVNADAPVTLASQRGKVVLLEFWTFG
;
A
#
# COMPACT_ATOMS: atom_id res chain seq x y z
N MET A 1 4.10 43.80 9.46
CA MET A 1 4.19 42.88 10.63
C MET A 1 3.73 41.45 10.31
N LYS A 2 2.62 41.23 9.58
CA LYS A 2 2.12 39.88 9.18
C LYS A 2 3.13 39.05 8.35
N TRP A 3 3.86 39.67 7.43
CA TRP A 3 4.86 39.00 6.58
C TRP A 3 6.08 38.47 7.34
N MET A 4 6.47 39.10 8.45
CA MET A 4 7.59 38.64 9.27
C MET A 4 7.23 37.36 10.05
N ILE A 5 5.95 37.16 10.37
CA ILE A 5 5.45 35.95 11.03
C ILE A 5 5.48 34.75 10.06
N PHE A 6 5.10 34.96 8.80
CA PHE A 6 5.18 33.92 7.77
C PHE A 6 6.62 33.51 7.45
N ALA A 7 7.56 34.46 7.41
CA ALA A 7 8.97 34.17 7.22
C ALA A 7 9.58 33.38 8.39
N GLY A 8 9.21 33.72 9.64
CA GLY A 8 9.65 33.00 10.83
C GLY A 8 9.10 31.56 10.90
N LEU A 9 7.84 31.36 10.53
CA LEU A 9 7.21 30.03 10.51
C LEU A 9 7.83 29.11 9.44
N PHE A 10 8.20 29.66 8.29
CA PHE A 10 8.86 28.93 7.20
C PHE A 10 10.29 28.51 7.57
N ALA A 11 11.04 29.37 8.27
CA ALA A 11 12.37 29.03 8.77
C ALA A 11 12.35 27.93 9.84
N LEU A 12 11.30 27.88 10.67
CA LEU A 12 11.13 26.84 11.69
C LEU A 12 10.83 25.45 11.08
N LEU A 13 10.11 25.42 9.95
CA LEU A 13 9.80 24.18 9.21
C LEU A 13 11.04 23.57 8.53
N LEU A 14 12.00 24.39 8.09
CA LEU A 14 13.21 23.92 7.41
C LEU A 14 14.26 23.31 8.36
N ALA A 15 14.25 23.68 9.65
CA ALA A 15 15.22 23.18 10.63
C ALA A 15 14.88 21.79 11.19
N ALA A 16 13.69 21.24 10.90
CA ALA A 16 13.19 20.01 11.51
C ALA A 16 13.71 18.69 10.87
N CYS A 17 14.44 18.74 9.76
CA CYS A 17 14.84 17.53 9.02
C CYS A 17 16.18 16.89 9.45
N THR A 18 16.93 17.46 10.41
CA THR A 18 18.23 16.91 10.81
C THR A 18 18.19 16.29 12.22
N SER A 19 17.57 15.13 12.32
CA SER A 19 17.74 14.23 13.47
C SER A 19 17.43 12.80 13.08
N GLN A 20 18.40 12.17 12.42
CA GLN A 20 18.41 10.72 12.28
C GLN A 20 19.80 10.22 12.69
N ARG A 21 20.02 10.14 14.03
CA ARG A 21 21.12 9.36 14.60
C ARG A 21 20.85 7.90 14.28
N GLY A 22 21.74 7.31 13.49
CA GLY A 22 21.70 5.88 13.16
C GLY A 22 21.63 5.03 14.41
N SER A 23 20.63 4.15 14.46
CA SER A 23 20.58 3.05 15.40
C SER A 23 21.65 2.04 14.98
N VAL A 24 22.53 1.67 15.89
CA VAL A 24 23.45 0.54 15.70
C VAL A 24 22.58 -0.72 15.63
N GLU A 25 22.64 -1.39 14.48
CA GLU A 25 21.97 -2.68 14.22
C GLU A 25 22.70 -3.79 14.99
N PRO A 26 22.01 -4.54 15.87
CA PRO A 26 22.61 -5.69 16.54
C PRO A 26 23.06 -6.73 15.51
N ALA A 27 24.26 -7.30 15.71
CA ALA A 27 24.88 -8.26 14.83
C ALA A 27 23.92 -9.41 14.45
N ALA A 28 23.74 -9.59 13.13
CA ALA A 28 22.92 -10.63 12.54
C ALA A 28 23.35 -12.02 13.04
N GLU A 29 22.42 -12.70 13.70
CA GLU A 29 22.46 -14.14 13.92
C GLU A 29 22.39 -14.84 12.55
N LEU A 30 23.25 -15.84 12.32
CA LEU A 30 23.32 -16.58 11.05
C LEU A 30 21.92 -17.11 10.68
N PRO A 31 21.36 -16.78 9.50
CA PRO A 31 20.04 -17.25 9.14
C PRO A 31 20.07 -18.78 8.99
N THR A 32 19.37 -19.48 9.87
CA THR A 32 19.02 -20.88 9.66
C THR A 32 18.20 -20.97 8.37
N PRO A 33 18.46 -21.93 7.46
CA PRO A 33 17.70 -22.03 6.23
C PRO A 33 16.27 -22.46 6.57
N VAL A 34 15.36 -21.50 6.60
CA VAL A 34 13.92 -21.76 6.65
C VAL A 34 13.57 -22.58 5.41
N PRO A 35 12.97 -23.77 5.54
CA PRO A 35 12.57 -24.55 4.38
C PRO A 35 11.62 -23.70 3.52
N ALA A 36 12.04 -23.45 2.27
CA ALA A 36 11.29 -22.63 1.35
C ALA A 36 9.90 -23.25 1.13
N LYS A 37 8.85 -22.47 1.39
CA LYS A 37 7.48 -22.87 1.08
C LYS A 37 7.42 -23.25 -0.41
N PRO A 38 6.88 -24.43 -0.78
CA PRO A 38 6.73 -24.81 -2.18
C PRO A 38 5.96 -23.71 -2.92
N ALA A 39 6.55 -23.18 -3.98
CA ALA A 39 5.88 -22.21 -4.83
C ALA A 39 4.74 -22.93 -5.57
N LEU A 40 3.51 -22.46 -5.38
CA LEU A 40 2.37 -22.90 -6.18
C LEU A 40 2.51 -22.30 -7.57
N HIS A 41 2.63 -23.15 -8.59
CA HIS A 41 2.61 -22.73 -9.98
C HIS A 41 1.16 -22.55 -10.42
N LEU A 42 0.70 -21.30 -10.47
CA LEU A 42 -0.60 -20.93 -11.01
C LEU A 42 -0.45 -20.48 -12.47
N PRO A 43 -1.33 -20.91 -13.39
CA PRO A 43 -1.29 -20.45 -14.77
C PRO A 43 -1.69 -18.97 -14.87
N ASP A 44 -1.02 -18.23 -15.77
CA ASP A 44 -1.46 -16.90 -16.18
C ASP A 44 -2.55 -17.06 -17.24
N LEU A 45 -3.77 -16.62 -16.92
CA LEU A 45 -4.93 -16.69 -17.81
C LEU A 45 -5.20 -15.36 -18.53
N GLY A 46 -4.25 -14.42 -18.47
CA GLY A 46 -4.37 -13.08 -19.04
C GLY A 46 -5.01 -12.07 -18.07
N ALA A 47 -5.27 -10.88 -18.59
CA ALA A 47 -5.86 -9.81 -17.80
C ALA A 47 -7.31 -10.14 -17.43
N ALA A 48 -7.64 -9.95 -16.14
CA ALA A 48 -9.03 -10.02 -15.69
C ALA A 48 -9.88 -8.95 -16.42
N PRO A 49 -11.05 -9.33 -16.99
CA PRO A 49 -12.01 -8.38 -17.57
C PRO A 49 -12.54 -7.39 -16.53
N GLU A 50 -12.86 -6.17 -16.94
CA GLU A 50 -13.37 -5.14 -16.04
C GLU A 50 -14.76 -5.48 -15.47
N ILE A 51 -15.07 -4.93 -14.29
CA ILE A 51 -16.37 -5.06 -13.63
C ILE A 51 -17.27 -3.89 -14.07
N GLU A 52 -18.43 -4.20 -14.65
CA GLU A 52 -19.36 -3.21 -15.21
C GLU A 52 -20.62 -3.00 -14.34
N ASN A 53 -20.55 -3.31 -13.05
CA ASN A 53 -21.68 -3.20 -12.13
C ASN A 53 -22.05 -1.73 -11.85
N GLU A 54 -23.35 -1.45 -11.90
CA GLU A 54 -23.90 -0.11 -11.59
C GLU A 54 -24.12 0.12 -10.09
N VAL A 55 -24.37 -0.96 -9.33
CA VAL A 55 -24.72 -0.89 -7.90
C VAL A 55 -23.63 -1.53 -7.06
N TRP A 56 -23.20 -0.81 -6.03
CA TRP A 56 -22.19 -1.23 -5.07
C TRP A 56 -22.70 -1.11 -3.64
N VAL A 57 -22.30 -2.06 -2.79
CA VAL A 57 -22.58 -2.07 -1.35
C VAL A 57 -21.26 -1.99 -0.59
N ASN A 58 -21.26 -1.30 0.56
CA ASN A 58 -20.07 -1.10 1.40
C ASN A 58 -18.89 -0.39 0.70
N ALA A 59 -19.18 0.46 -0.29
CA ALA A 59 -18.16 1.24 -1.00
C ALA A 59 -18.62 2.69 -1.14
N ASP A 60 -17.69 3.63 -0.93
CA ASP A 60 -17.95 5.07 -1.07
C ASP A 60 -17.99 5.52 -2.55
N ALA A 61 -17.51 4.68 -3.47
CA ALA A 61 -17.48 4.91 -4.91
C ALA A 61 -17.51 3.57 -5.67
N PRO A 62 -17.82 3.55 -6.98
CA PRO A 62 -17.73 2.34 -7.79
C PRO A 62 -16.33 1.72 -7.72
N VAL A 63 -16.26 0.38 -7.61
CA VAL A 63 -14.99 -0.34 -7.59
C VAL A 63 -14.64 -0.82 -9.00
N THR A 64 -13.39 -0.59 -9.43
CA THR A 64 -12.87 -1.05 -10.73
C THR A 64 -11.66 -1.95 -10.51
N LEU A 65 -11.39 -2.91 -11.38
CA LEU A 65 -10.16 -3.71 -11.29
C LEU A 65 -8.91 -2.84 -11.50
N ALA A 66 -9.01 -1.80 -12.33
CA ALA A 66 -7.94 -0.82 -12.51
C ALA A 66 -7.50 -0.17 -11.18
N SER A 67 -8.44 0.21 -10.31
CA SER A 67 -8.12 0.81 -9.00
C SER A 67 -7.56 -0.18 -7.97
N GLN A 68 -7.67 -1.49 -8.22
CA GLN A 68 -7.23 -2.54 -7.30
C GLN A 68 -5.84 -3.12 -7.64
N ARG A 69 -5.14 -2.57 -8.64
CA ARG A 69 -3.78 -3.00 -8.98
C ARG A 69 -2.84 -2.93 -7.78
N GLY A 70 -1.95 -3.92 -7.68
CA GLY A 70 -1.05 -4.10 -6.53
C GLY A 70 -1.66 -4.86 -5.35
N LYS A 71 -2.95 -5.25 -5.43
CA LYS A 71 -3.64 -6.08 -4.44
C LYS A 71 -3.96 -7.45 -5.03
N VAL A 72 -4.04 -8.47 -4.17
CA VAL A 72 -4.69 -9.74 -4.52
C VAL A 72 -6.19 -9.55 -4.37
N VAL A 73 -6.96 -9.86 -5.41
CA VAL A 73 -8.41 -9.66 -5.47
C VAL A 73 -9.10 -11.01 -5.67
N LEU A 74 -10.16 -11.27 -4.90
CA LEU A 74 -11.06 -12.41 -5.07
C LEU A 74 -12.41 -11.90 -5.58
N LEU A 75 -12.92 -12.50 -6.65
CA LEU A 75 -14.28 -12.27 -7.14
C LEU A 75 -15.15 -13.46 -6.74
N GLU A 76 -16.28 -13.16 -6.11
CA GLU A 76 -17.24 -14.16 -5.63
C GLU A 76 -18.61 -13.85 -6.23
N PHE A 77 -19.17 -14.82 -6.96
CA PHE A 77 -20.51 -14.73 -7.55
C PHE A 77 -21.51 -15.48 -6.64
N TRP A 78 -22.54 -14.79 -6.15
CA TRP A 78 -23.51 -15.33 -5.20
C TRP A 78 -24.92 -14.74 -5.40
N THR A 79 -25.92 -15.28 -4.69
CA THR A 79 -27.31 -14.79 -4.66
C THR A 79 -27.87 -14.87 -3.23
N PHE A 80 -28.88 -14.04 -2.89
CA PHE A 80 -29.27 -13.79 -1.49
C PHE A 80 -30.20 -14.81 -0.84
N GLY A 81 -30.86 -15.71 -1.59
CA GLY A 81 -31.71 -16.76 -1.04
C GLY A 81 -33.06 -16.31 -0.51
#